data_AF-A0A6B2LJZ5-F1
#
_entry.id   AF-A0A6B2LJZ5-F1
#
_cell.length_a   1.000
_cell.length_b   1.000
_cell.length_c   1.000
_cell.angle_alpha   90.00
_cell.angle_beta   90.00
_cell.angle_gamma   90.00
#
_symmetry.space_group_name_H-M   'P 1'
#
loop_
_entity.id
_entity.type
_entity.pdbx_description
1 polymer ?
#
loop_
_entity_poly.entity_id
_entity_poly.type
_entity_poly.pdbx_seq_one_letter_code
_entity_poly.pdbx_strand_id
1 'polypeptide(L)'
;MNKCTEKSRNIIQQAQQIATENKNSELHSLHLALAFFEDPDGFLGNILSKINPDSAKSLERCLKKRVIRLPSQSPPPANLGVSRSASETLTKAKELSSASGDTFIAADHLFLACAKDSMVQEALKEAGLNYAALEQAIKATRGTKKVDTDHAEGNFEALSKYGTDLIQAAKDGKLDPVIGRDDEVRRVI
;
A
#
# COMPACT_ATOMS: atom_id res chain seq x y z
N MET A 1 -16.58 -7.11 -12.54
CA MET A 1 -16.01 -5.85 -12.00
C MET A 1 -15.12 -6.19 -10.83
N ASN A 2 -13.82 -5.85 -10.91
CA ASN A 2 -12.90 -6.10 -9.80
C ASN A 2 -13.25 -5.14 -8.65
N LYS A 3 -13.49 -5.69 -7.46
CA LYS A 3 -13.84 -4.92 -6.26
C LYS A 3 -12.56 -4.33 -5.67
N CYS A 4 -12.29 -3.04 -5.90
CA CYS A 4 -11.22 -2.30 -5.21
C CYS A 4 -11.80 -1.57 -4.00
N THR A 5 -11.02 -1.45 -2.93
CA THR A 5 -11.36 -0.55 -1.82
C THR A 5 -11.38 0.90 -2.28
N GLU A 6 -11.97 1.80 -1.48
CA GLU A 6 -11.91 3.24 -1.75
C GLU A 6 -10.48 3.75 -1.85
N LYS A 7 -9.60 3.31 -0.94
CA LYS A 7 -8.21 3.73 -0.93
C LYS A 7 -7.49 3.31 -2.23
N SER A 8 -7.66 2.06 -2.66
CA SER A 8 -7.15 1.59 -3.95
C SER A 8 -7.72 2.34 -5.15
N ARG A 9 -9.02 2.67 -5.14
CA ARG A 9 -9.65 3.46 -6.21
C ARG A 9 -9.03 4.86 -6.29
N ASN A 10 -8.85 5.53 -5.15
CA ASN A 10 -8.22 6.84 -5.08
C ASN A 10 -6.76 6.79 -5.58
N ILE A 11 -5.98 5.77 -5.18
CA ILE A 11 -4.61 5.59 -5.66
C ILE A 11 -4.56 5.43 -7.19
N ILE A 12 -5.48 4.64 -7.76
CA ILE A 12 -5.55 4.47 -9.23
C ILE A 12 -5.91 5.80 -9.92
N GLN A 13 -6.82 6.58 -9.34
CA GLN A 13 -7.18 7.90 -9.87
C GLN A 13 -6.00 8.87 -9.81
N GLN A 14 -5.27 8.93 -8.69
CA GLN A 14 -4.06 9.74 -8.56
C GLN A 14 -2.97 9.30 -9.54
N ALA A 15 -2.82 8.00 -9.78
CA ALA A 15 -1.87 7.50 -10.77
C ALA A 15 -2.22 7.96 -12.20
N GLN A 16 -3.50 8.01 -12.55
CA GLN A 16 -3.96 8.56 -13.83
C GLN A 16 -3.65 10.05 -13.92
N GLN A 17 -3.91 10.81 -12.85
CA GLN A 17 -3.57 12.23 -12.80
C GLN A 17 -2.07 12.47 -12.98
N ILE A 18 -1.22 11.73 -12.27
CA ILE A 18 0.24 11.80 -12.42
C ILE A 18 0.66 11.56 -13.88
N ALA A 19 0.10 10.53 -14.53
CA ALA A 19 0.42 10.23 -15.93
C ALA A 19 0.02 11.37 -16.88
N THR A 20 -1.16 11.96 -16.66
CA THR A 20 -1.67 13.10 -17.44
C THR A 20 -0.82 14.35 -17.24
N GLU A 21 -0.45 14.69 -16.00
CA GLU A 21 0.40 15.84 -15.67
C GLU A 21 1.80 15.71 -16.26
N ASN A 22 2.35 14.50 -16.31
CA ASN A 22 3.62 14.19 -16.96
C ASN A 22 3.50 14.01 -18.49
N LYS A 23 2.31 14.21 -19.07
CA LYS A 23 2.02 14.09 -20.51
C LYS A 23 2.38 12.72 -21.07
N ASN A 24 2.31 11.67 -20.27
CA ASN A 24 2.54 10.31 -20.71
C ASN A 24 1.31 9.79 -21.47
N SER A 25 1.55 8.97 -22.50
CA SER A 25 0.46 8.39 -23.31
C SER A 25 -0.25 7.22 -22.65
N GLU A 26 0.40 6.58 -21.68
CA GLU A 26 -0.11 5.40 -21.01
C GLU A 26 0.10 5.47 -19.49
N LEU A 27 -0.83 4.87 -18.75
CA LEU A 27 -0.68 4.56 -17.34
C LEU A 27 0.31 3.40 -17.17
N HIS A 28 1.33 3.58 -16.33
CA HIS A 28 2.35 2.57 -16.02
C HIS A 28 2.31 2.18 -14.55
N SER A 29 2.88 1.01 -14.23
CA SER A 29 3.18 0.55 -12.86
C SER A 29 3.90 1.61 -12.02
N LEU A 30 4.79 2.41 -12.62
CA LEU A 30 5.49 3.51 -11.96
C LEU A 30 4.54 4.61 -11.46
N HIS A 31 3.51 4.96 -12.22
CA HIS A 31 2.50 5.92 -11.79
C HIS A 31 1.67 5.36 -10.64
N LEU A 32 1.27 4.08 -10.73
CA LEU A 32 0.57 3.39 -9.64
C LEU A 32 1.39 3.39 -8.35
N ALA A 33 2.69 3.09 -8.43
CA ALA A 33 3.58 3.08 -7.28
C ALA A 33 3.81 4.49 -6.72
N LEU A 34 3.97 5.50 -7.58
CA LEU A 34 4.21 6.88 -7.17
C LEU A 34 2.98 7.51 -6.50
N ALA A 35 1.77 7.15 -6.94
CA ALA A 35 0.52 7.65 -6.37
C ALA A 35 0.33 7.36 -4.88
N PHE A 36 1.01 6.35 -4.32
CA PHE A 36 0.99 6.11 -2.87
C PHE A 36 1.65 7.22 -2.06
N PHE A 37 2.49 8.06 -2.67
CA PHE A 37 3.19 9.15 -2.01
C PHE A 37 2.40 10.48 -1.99
N GLU A 38 1.23 10.52 -2.64
CA GLU A 38 0.29 11.65 -2.51
C GLU A 38 -0.34 11.74 -1.10
N ASP A 39 -0.29 10.64 -0.34
CA ASP A 39 -0.67 10.57 1.08
C ASP A 39 0.54 10.10 1.91
N PRO A 40 1.49 11.00 2.26
CA PRO A 40 2.72 10.66 2.98
C PRO A 40 2.47 10.04 4.37
N ASP A 41 1.38 10.44 5.03
CA ASP A 41 0.95 9.91 6.33
C ASP A 41 0.08 8.65 6.19
N GLY A 42 -0.10 8.20 4.95
CA GLY A 42 -0.94 7.07 4.58
C GLY A 42 -0.30 5.70 4.86
N PHE A 43 -0.89 4.68 4.26
CA PHE A 43 -0.53 3.28 4.48
C PHE A 43 0.96 3.01 4.18
N LEU A 44 1.45 3.48 3.03
CA LEU A 44 2.81 3.20 2.59
C LEU A 44 3.86 3.94 3.42
N GLY A 45 3.64 5.23 3.71
CA GLY A 45 4.57 6.02 4.51
C GLY A 45 4.79 5.43 5.90
N ASN A 46 3.72 5.00 6.57
CA ASN A 46 3.78 4.34 7.88
C ASN A 46 4.53 3.00 7.87
N ILE A 47 4.56 2.29 6.75
CA ILE A 47 5.28 1.02 6.62
C ILE A 47 6.74 1.25 6.32
N LEU A 48 7.03 2.17 5.39
CA LEU A 48 8.39 2.49 5.01
C LEU A 48 9.17 3.10 6.18
N SER A 49 8.54 3.96 6.99
CA SER A 49 9.18 4.54 8.18
C SER A 49 9.60 3.48 9.22
N LYS A 50 8.85 2.38 9.34
CA LYS A 50 9.21 1.23 10.20
C LYS A 50 10.40 0.43 9.69
N ILE A 51 10.64 0.41 8.37
CA ILE A 51 11.81 -0.24 7.77
C ILE A 51 13.02 0.66 7.94
N ASN A 52 12.91 1.90 7.47
CA ASN A 52 13.92 2.94 7.61
C ASN A 52 13.26 4.32 7.43
N PRO A 53 13.46 5.28 8.35
CA PRO A 53 12.86 6.63 8.27
C PRO A 53 13.05 7.36 6.93
N ASP A 54 14.18 7.17 6.25
CA ASP A 54 14.49 7.86 4.99
C ASP A 54 14.01 7.13 3.73
N SER A 55 13.54 5.88 3.88
CA SER A 55 13.23 5.02 2.73
C SER A 55 12.04 5.52 1.90
N ALA A 56 11.06 6.17 2.53
CA ALA A 56 9.92 6.78 1.83
C ALA A 56 10.37 7.86 0.86
N LYS A 57 11.13 8.85 1.36
CA LYS A 57 11.66 9.96 0.54
C LYS A 57 12.59 9.46 -0.55
N SER A 58 13.43 8.47 -0.25
CA SER A 58 14.36 7.90 -1.23
C SER A 58 13.61 7.17 -2.35
N LEU A 59 12.61 6.35 -2.01
CA LEU A 59 11.80 5.61 -2.98
C LEU A 59 10.98 6.55 -3.87
N GLU A 60 10.31 7.54 -3.28
CA GLU A 60 9.55 8.54 -4.03
C GLU A 60 10.43 9.24 -5.07
N ARG A 61 11.64 9.67 -4.70
CA ARG A 61 12.60 10.28 -5.61
C ARG A 61 13.02 9.33 -6.73
N CYS A 62 13.30 8.06 -6.42
CA CYS A 62 13.68 7.05 -7.40
C CYS A 62 12.54 6.74 -8.39
N LEU A 63 11.29 6.77 -7.94
CA LEU A 63 10.10 6.63 -8.79
C LEU A 63 9.89 7.86 -9.67
N LYS A 64 9.92 9.08 -9.11
CA LYS A 64 9.81 10.34 -9.86
C LYS A 64 10.83 10.41 -11.00
N LYS A 65 12.09 10.07 -10.72
CA LYS A 65 13.17 10.04 -11.72
C LYS A 65 12.86 9.11 -12.90
N ARG A 66 12.15 8.00 -12.66
CA ARG A 66 11.76 7.03 -13.71
C ARG A 66 10.52 7.49 -14.46
N VAL A 67 9.53 8.05 -13.77
CA VAL A 67 8.33 8.64 -14.39
C VAL A 67 8.72 9.72 -15.41
N ILE A 68 9.64 10.62 -15.05
CA ILE A 68 10.13 11.68 -15.95
C ILE A 68 10.80 11.11 -17.23
N ARG A 69 11.31 9.87 -17.18
CA ARG A 69 11.95 9.21 -18.34
C ARG A 69 10.97 8.45 -19.22
N LEU A 70 9.70 8.32 -18.81
CA LEU A 70 8.69 7.67 -19.63
C LEU A 70 8.41 8.52 -20.89
N PRO A 71 8.03 7.89 -22.01
CA PRO A 71 7.64 8.62 -23.21
C PRO A 71 6.54 9.63 -22.92
N SER A 72 6.70 10.85 -23.43
CA SER A 72 5.71 11.92 -23.33
C SER A 72 5.33 12.45 -24.71
N GLN A 73 4.12 12.99 -24.84
CA GLN A 73 3.60 13.53 -26.10
C GLN A 73 3.29 15.02 -25.99
N SER A 74 3.48 15.74 -27.10
CA SER A 74 3.10 17.14 -27.28
C SER A 74 2.46 17.33 -28.65
N PRO A 75 1.14 17.61 -28.75
CA PRO A 75 0.21 17.87 -27.64
C PRO A 75 -0.07 16.61 -26.79
N PRO A 76 -0.51 16.75 -25.52
CA PRO A 76 -0.93 15.62 -24.70
C PRO A 76 -2.03 14.80 -25.38
N PRO A 77 -2.07 13.47 -25.18
CA PRO A 77 -3.08 12.63 -25.80
C PRO A 77 -4.47 12.90 -25.20
N ALA A 78 -5.51 12.83 -26.03
CA ALA A 78 -6.89 13.06 -25.61
C ALA A 78 -7.39 11.98 -24.62
N ASN A 79 -6.86 10.77 -24.71
CA ASN A 79 -7.18 9.66 -23.82
C ASN A 79 -5.90 9.02 -23.29
N LEU A 80 -5.87 8.72 -22.00
CA LEU A 80 -4.78 7.98 -21.36
C LEU A 80 -4.97 6.48 -21.60
N GLY A 81 -4.03 5.86 -22.32
CA GLY A 81 -4.00 4.41 -22.48
C GLY A 81 -3.61 3.69 -21.18
N VAL A 82 -3.76 2.37 -21.14
CA VAL A 82 -3.25 1.53 -20.04
C VAL A 82 -2.14 0.66 -20.59
N SER A 83 -0.92 0.82 -20.07
CA SER A 83 0.21 0.02 -20.51
C SER A 83 0.07 -1.45 -20.10
N ARG A 84 0.87 -2.31 -20.73
CA ARG A 84 1.00 -3.71 -20.32
C ARG A 84 1.44 -3.84 -18.86
N SER A 85 2.38 -3.02 -18.40
CA SER A 85 2.89 -3.12 -17.01
C SER A 85 1.82 -2.76 -15.98
N ALA A 86 1.00 -1.75 -16.25
CA ALA A 86 -0.15 -1.42 -15.40
C ALA A 86 -1.21 -2.54 -15.41
N SER A 87 -1.54 -3.08 -16.58
CA SER A 87 -2.52 -4.17 -16.71
C SER A 87 -2.10 -5.43 -15.96
N GLU A 88 -0.83 -5.84 -16.09
CA GLU A 88 -0.26 -6.96 -15.35
C GLU A 88 -0.22 -6.68 -13.84
N THR A 89 0.10 -5.45 -13.44
CA THR A 89 0.09 -5.03 -12.03
C THR A 89 -1.31 -5.18 -11.41
N LEU A 90 -2.35 -4.70 -12.08
CA LEU A 90 -3.73 -4.82 -11.59
C LEU A 90 -4.19 -6.28 -11.51
N THR A 91 -3.74 -7.12 -12.44
CA THR A 91 -4.03 -8.57 -12.43
C THR A 91 -3.35 -9.25 -11.24
N LYS A 92 -2.05 -8.98 -11.02
CA LYS A 92 -1.30 -9.47 -9.86
C LYS A 92 -1.90 -8.99 -8.53
N ALA A 93 -2.40 -7.76 -8.45
CA ALA A 93 -3.06 -7.24 -7.26
C ALA A 93 -4.32 -8.06 -6.92
N LYS A 94 -5.09 -8.47 -7.93
CA LYS A 94 -6.26 -9.35 -7.76
C LYS A 94 -5.88 -10.77 -7.33
N GLU A 95 -4.78 -11.30 -7.85
CA GLU A 95 -4.26 -12.60 -7.43
C GLU A 95 -3.83 -12.56 -5.96
N LEU A 96 -3.13 -11.50 -5.55
CA LEU A 96 -2.70 -11.29 -4.17
C LEU A 96 -3.89 -11.14 -3.22
N SER A 97 -4.97 -10.45 -3.62
CA SER A 97 -6.18 -10.36 -2.80
C SER A 97 -6.85 -11.70 -2.63
N SER A 98 -6.97 -12.47 -3.71
CA SER A 98 -7.55 -13.82 -3.68
C SER A 98 -6.72 -14.77 -2.82
N ALA A 99 -5.39 -14.73 -2.96
CA ALA A 99 -4.46 -15.55 -2.18
C ALA A 99 -4.49 -15.20 -0.68
N SER A 100 -4.74 -13.93 -0.36
CA SER A 100 -4.93 -13.47 1.03
C SER A 100 -6.32 -13.77 1.56
N GLY A 101 -7.23 -14.32 0.73
CA GLY A 101 -8.62 -14.61 1.06
C GLY A 101 -9.43 -13.36 1.36
N ASP A 102 -9.14 -12.26 0.65
CA ASP A 102 -9.85 -10.98 0.75
C ASP A 102 -10.85 -10.81 -0.39
N THR A 103 -11.93 -10.07 -0.12
CA THR A 103 -12.99 -9.81 -1.11
C THR A 103 -12.67 -8.59 -1.98
N PHE A 104 -11.87 -7.66 -1.46
CA PHE A 104 -11.48 -6.43 -2.13
C PHE A 104 -9.97 -6.33 -2.35
N ILE A 105 -9.57 -5.68 -3.45
CA ILE A 105 -8.19 -5.28 -3.71
C ILE A 105 -7.88 -4.03 -2.87
N ALA A 106 -7.26 -4.25 -1.71
CA ALA A 106 -6.69 -3.22 -0.84
C ALA A 106 -5.35 -2.63 -1.35
N ALA A 107 -4.93 -1.53 -0.71
CA ALA A 107 -3.78 -0.74 -1.13
C ALA A 107 -2.45 -1.51 -1.02
N ASP A 108 -2.31 -2.40 -0.04
CA ASP A 108 -1.17 -3.32 0.06
C ASP A 108 -1.08 -4.32 -1.08
N HIS A 109 -2.19 -4.94 -1.50
CA HIS A 109 -2.18 -5.83 -2.67
C HIS A 109 -1.70 -5.08 -3.91
N LEU A 110 -2.20 -3.85 -4.09
CA LEU A 110 -1.83 -3.00 -5.21
C LEU A 110 -0.34 -2.62 -5.14
N PHE A 111 0.18 -2.23 -3.97
CA PHE A 111 1.59 -1.86 -3.82
C PHE A 111 2.52 -3.07 -3.98
N LEU A 112 2.18 -4.22 -3.40
CA LEU A 112 2.94 -5.46 -3.58
C LEU A 112 2.98 -5.90 -5.04
N ALA A 113 1.87 -5.73 -5.76
CA ALA A 113 1.86 -6.00 -7.19
C ALA A 113 2.76 -5.03 -7.96
N CYS A 114 2.75 -3.73 -7.63
CA CYS A 114 3.67 -2.74 -8.20
C CYS A 114 5.13 -3.15 -7.92
N ALA A 115 5.43 -3.56 -6.69
CA ALA A 115 6.77 -3.98 -6.26
C ALA A 115 7.28 -5.28 -6.95
N LYS A 116 6.44 -5.97 -7.74
CA LYS A 116 6.85 -7.09 -8.61
C LYS A 116 7.19 -6.66 -10.04
N ASP A 117 6.87 -5.43 -10.42
CA ASP A 117 7.26 -4.87 -11.73
C ASP A 117 8.75 -4.51 -11.72
N SER A 118 9.46 -4.80 -12.82
CA SER A 118 10.92 -4.66 -12.88
C SER A 118 11.38 -3.22 -12.63
N MET A 119 10.70 -2.23 -13.22
CA MET A 119 11.09 -0.82 -13.07
C MET A 119 10.88 -0.32 -11.64
N VAL A 120 9.82 -0.78 -10.97
CA VAL A 120 9.56 -0.47 -9.55
C VAL A 120 10.56 -1.20 -8.66
N GLN A 121 10.93 -2.45 -8.97
CA GLN A 121 11.97 -3.18 -8.23
C GLN A 121 13.33 -2.51 -8.28
N GLU A 122 13.70 -1.93 -9.42
CA GLU A 122 14.94 -1.15 -9.51
C GLU A 122 14.88 0.11 -8.64
N ALA A 123 13.73 0.80 -8.61
CA ALA A 123 13.53 1.96 -7.75
C ALA A 123 13.63 1.58 -6.26
N LEU A 124 13.04 0.45 -5.88
CA LEU A 124 13.16 -0.11 -4.53
C LEU A 124 14.63 -0.39 -4.17
N LYS A 125 15.36 -1.08 -5.05
CA LYS A 125 16.79 -1.39 -4.83
C LYS A 125 17.64 -0.14 -4.65
N GLU A 126 17.45 0.87 -5.51
CA GLU A 126 18.15 2.16 -5.39
C GLU A 126 17.80 2.90 -4.09
N ALA A 127 16.58 2.72 -3.57
CA ALA A 127 16.14 3.27 -2.30
C ALA A 127 16.62 2.46 -1.07
N GLY A 128 17.40 1.40 -1.26
CA GLY A 128 17.86 0.52 -0.18
C GLY A 128 16.77 -0.44 0.33
N LEU A 129 15.69 -0.61 -0.42
CA LEU A 129 14.58 -1.49 -0.11
C LEU A 129 14.67 -2.77 -0.93
N ASN A 130 14.15 -3.87 -0.38
CA ASN A 130 13.94 -5.11 -1.11
C ASN A 130 12.51 -5.59 -0.93
N TYR A 131 12.02 -6.35 -1.92
CA TYR A 131 10.64 -6.83 -1.96
C TYR A 131 10.29 -7.69 -0.73
N ALA A 132 11.20 -8.57 -0.28
CA ALA A 132 10.93 -9.48 0.83
C ALA A 132 10.71 -8.73 2.16
N ALA A 133 11.56 -7.74 2.46
CA ALA A 133 11.41 -6.90 3.66
C ALA A 133 10.11 -6.08 3.61
N LEU A 134 9.76 -5.55 2.44
CA LEU A 134 8.52 -4.82 2.24
C LEU A 134 7.30 -5.73 2.44
N GLU A 135 7.30 -6.92 1.85
CA GLU A 135 6.23 -7.91 2.00
C GLU A 135 6.06 -8.33 3.47
N GLN A 136 7.17 -8.54 4.18
CA GLN A 136 7.13 -8.86 5.61
C GLN A 136 6.54 -7.71 6.44
N ALA A 137 6.96 -6.47 6.19
CA ALA A 137 6.47 -5.29 6.91
C ALA A 137 4.98 -5.02 6.65
N ILE A 138 4.52 -5.23 5.41
CA ILE A 138 3.11 -5.15 5.02
C ILE A 138 2.29 -6.23 5.74
N LYS A 139 2.73 -7.49 5.68
CA LYS A 139 2.05 -8.60 6.39
C LYS A 139 1.98 -8.38 7.89
N ALA A 140 3.07 -7.89 8.50
CA ALA A 140 3.11 -7.57 9.93
C ALA A 140 2.14 -6.45 10.31
N THR A 141 2.02 -5.41 9.47
CA THR A 141 1.09 -4.29 9.71
C THR A 141 -0.37 -4.68 9.50
N ARG A 142 -0.65 -5.54 8.50
CA ARG A 142 -2.00 -6.09 8.27
C ARG A 142 -2.43 -7.06 9.37
N GLY A 143 -1.51 -7.91 9.86
CA GLY A 143 -1.84 -8.96 10.82
C GLY A 143 -2.86 -9.96 10.25
N THR A 144 -3.91 -10.24 11.01
CA THR A 144 -5.00 -11.17 10.61
C THR A 144 -6.22 -10.46 10.02
N LYS A 145 -6.15 -9.15 9.81
CA LYS A 145 -7.27 -8.34 9.32
C LYS A 145 -7.62 -8.71 7.88
N LYS A 146 -8.92 -8.89 7.62
CA LYS A 146 -9.49 -9.19 6.31
C LYS A 146 -10.08 -7.94 5.67
N VAL A 147 -10.01 -7.88 4.34
CA VAL A 147 -10.57 -6.79 3.54
C VAL A 147 -11.85 -7.30 2.84
N ASP A 148 -12.93 -7.30 3.61
CA ASP A 148 -14.25 -7.81 3.24
C ASP A 148 -15.25 -6.72 2.81
N THR A 149 -14.91 -5.45 3.03
CA THR A 149 -15.65 -4.26 2.61
C THR A 149 -14.72 -3.29 1.88
N ASP A 150 -15.29 -2.34 1.12
CA ASP A 150 -14.52 -1.31 0.40
C ASP A 150 -13.93 -0.22 1.31
N HIS A 151 -14.43 -0.08 2.53
CA HIS A 151 -13.92 0.88 3.53
C HIS A 151 -13.07 0.23 4.64
N ALA A 152 -12.79 -1.07 4.59
CA ALA A 152 -12.09 -1.82 5.64
C ALA A 152 -10.76 -1.17 6.05
N GLU A 153 -10.01 -0.62 5.10
CA GLU A 153 -8.72 0.03 5.33
C GLU A 153 -8.82 1.32 6.17
N GLY A 154 -9.90 2.09 6.00
CA GLY A 154 -10.14 3.30 6.80
C GLY A 154 -10.34 2.98 8.28
N ASN A 155 -11.02 1.87 8.58
CA ASN A 155 -11.22 1.41 9.95
C ASN A 155 -9.90 1.01 10.63
N PHE A 156 -8.98 0.38 9.88
CA PHE A 156 -7.67 0.00 10.41
C PHE A 156 -6.81 1.21 10.79
N GLU A 157 -6.88 2.26 9.98
CA GLU A 157 -6.14 3.50 10.20
C GLU A 157 -6.71 4.28 11.39
N ALA A 158 -8.05 4.37 11.51
CA ALA A 158 -8.71 5.01 12.65
C ALA A 158 -8.37 4.32 13.98
N LEU A 159 -8.39 2.99 14.02
CA LEU A 159 -7.98 2.21 15.20
C LEU A 159 -6.51 2.44 15.56
N SER A 160 -5.64 2.62 14.57
CA SER A 160 -4.21 2.87 14.81
C SER A 160 -3.94 4.30 15.30
N LYS A 161 -4.74 5.28 14.83
CA LYS A 161 -4.61 6.69 15.20
C LYS A 161 -5.29 7.03 16.54
N TYR A 162 -6.42 6.42 16.83
CA TYR A 162 -7.29 6.79 17.95
C TYR A 162 -7.52 5.65 18.96
N GLY A 163 -7.15 4.41 18.63
CA GLY A 163 -7.26 3.27 19.52
C GLY A 163 -5.93 2.92 20.18
N THR A 164 -6.01 2.20 21.30
CA THR A 164 -4.84 1.56 21.94
C THR A 164 -4.99 0.05 21.83
N ASP A 165 -4.01 -0.62 21.23
CA ASP A 165 -4.00 -2.08 21.09
C ASP A 165 -3.50 -2.75 22.39
N LEU A 166 -4.44 -3.11 23.25
CA LEU A 166 -4.15 -3.79 24.52
C LEU A 166 -3.65 -5.23 24.33
N ILE A 167 -3.98 -5.89 23.21
CA ILE A 167 -3.50 -7.26 22.94
C ILE A 167 -2.01 -7.21 22.60
N GLN A 168 -1.60 -6.25 21.77
CA GLN A 168 -0.18 -6.05 21.46
C GLN A 168 0.58 -5.60 22.72
N ALA A 169 0.01 -4.71 23.53
CA ALA A 169 0.62 -4.30 24.80
C ALA A 169 0.82 -5.49 25.77
N ALA A 170 -0.15 -6.41 25.84
CA ALA A 170 -0.03 -7.64 26.63
C ALA A 170 1.12 -8.53 26.13
N LYS A 171 1.22 -8.75 24.81
CA LYS A 171 2.29 -9.55 24.19
C LYS A 171 3.67 -8.95 24.39
N ASP A 172 3.76 -7.62 24.35
CA ASP A 172 4.99 -6.87 24.59
C ASP A 172 5.36 -6.81 26.09
N GLY A 173 4.54 -7.36 26.99
CA GLY A 173 4.76 -7.29 28.44
C GLY A 173 4.61 -5.87 29.02
N LYS A 174 3.89 -4.98 28.32
CA LYS A 174 3.67 -3.58 28.72
C LYS A 174 2.45 -3.39 29.60
N LEU A 175 1.67 -4.44 29.84
CA LEU A 175 0.54 -4.43 30.77
C LEU A 175 0.95 -5.06 32.09
N ASP A 176 0.59 -4.39 33.19
CA ASP A 176 0.78 -4.94 34.53
C ASP A 176 -0.10 -6.19 34.74
N PRO A 177 0.38 -7.17 35.52
CA PRO A 177 -0.40 -8.36 35.83
C PRO A 177 -1.65 -7.99 36.63
N VAL A 178 -2.80 -8.46 36.15
CA VAL A 178 -4.08 -8.31 36.86
C VAL A 178 -4.21 -9.44 37.88
N ILE A 179 -4.27 -9.09 39.18
CA ILE A 179 -4.33 -10.05 40.29
C ILE A 179 -5.72 -10.01 40.93
N GLY A 180 -6.32 -11.18 41.19
CA GLY A 180 -7.55 -11.30 41.98
C GLY A 180 -8.83 -10.87 41.26
N ARG A 181 -8.83 -10.86 39.92
CA ARG A 181 -9.99 -10.52 39.08
C ARG A 181 -10.44 -11.66 38.16
N ASP A 182 -10.17 -12.90 38.57
CA ASP A 182 -10.43 -14.08 37.75
C ASP A 182 -11.93 -14.25 37.43
N ASP A 183 -12.80 -13.93 38.39
CA ASP A 183 -14.25 -14.05 38.22
C ASP A 183 -14.82 -13.00 37.26
N GLU A 184 -14.36 -11.74 37.31
CA GLU A 184 -14.78 -10.72 36.36
C GLU A 184 -14.29 -11.01 34.95
N VAL A 185 -13.03 -11.45 34.80
CA VAL A 185 -12.48 -11.86 33.50
C VAL A 185 -13.28 -13.02 32.91
N ARG A 186 -13.60 -14.03 33.73
CA ARG A 186 -14.40 -15.19 33.31
C ARG A 186 -15.84 -14.82 32.92
N ARG A 187 -16.39 -13.72 33.44
CA ARG A 187 -17.74 -13.25 33.08
C ARG A 187 -17.79 -12.53 31.72
N VAL A 188 -16.67 -11.95 31.29
CA VAL A 188 -16.57 -11.17 30.04
C VAL A 188 -16.27 -12.05 28.83
N ILE A 189 -15.55 -13.17 29.03
CA ILE A 189 -15.22 -14.17 28.00
C ILE A 189 -16.38 -15.14 27.78
#